data_AF-A0A017SF90-F1
#
_entry.id   AF-A0A017SF90-F1
#
_cell.length_a   1.000
_cell.length_b   1.000
_cell.length_c   1.000
_cell.angle_alpha   90.00
_cell.angle_beta   90.00
_cell.angle_gamma   90.00
#
_symmetry.space_group_name_H-M   'P 1'
#
loop_
_entity.id
_entity.type
_entity.pdbx_description
1 polymer ?
#
loop_
_entity_poly.entity_id
_entity_poly.type
_entity_poly.pdbx_seq_one_letter_code
_entity_poly.pdbx_strand_id
1 'polypeptide(L)'
;MSFWAGPQLVSKWPESLKIVDVIENCNPSTTRVLGFIALSYVSGGNQEVELPLSGCLLRASQPKTIQDALIACDKFGYRYLWVHQLYINQKYEDELQDQIQINQMDRISQHATCTLVAMDDHDSNHGLSGVTVPRSWKLTVIHIGEMVFYNQEPNLSLCM
;
A
#
# COMPACT_ATOMS: atom_id res chain seq x y z
N MET A 1 -9.10 2.74 33.18
CA MET A 1 -8.24 3.30 32.12
C MET A 1 -7.06 2.38 31.95
N SER A 2 -7.26 1.26 31.26
CA SER A 2 -6.20 0.27 31.03
C SER A 2 -5.46 0.63 29.74
N PHE A 3 -4.24 1.08 29.92
CA PHE A 3 -3.22 1.12 28.87
C PHE A 3 -3.11 -0.28 28.26
N TRP A 4 -3.43 -0.42 26.97
CA TRP A 4 -3.03 -1.58 26.19
C TRP A 4 -1.53 -1.47 25.93
N ALA A 5 -0.72 -1.90 26.89
CA ALA A 5 0.62 -2.37 26.59
C ALA A 5 0.48 -3.79 26.05
N GLY A 6 0.19 -3.91 24.75
CA GLY A 6 0.27 -5.18 24.05
C GLY A 6 1.70 -5.74 24.18
N PRO A 7 1.88 -7.06 24.20
CA PRO A 7 3.21 -7.64 24.28
C PRO A 7 4.03 -7.12 23.10
N GLN A 8 5.23 -6.62 23.38
CA GLN A 8 6.27 -6.36 22.38
C GLN A 8 6.70 -7.71 21.81
N LEU A 9 5.82 -8.33 21.02
CA LEU A 9 6.18 -9.46 20.18
C LEU A 9 7.04 -8.84 19.08
N VAL A 10 8.35 -9.04 19.18
CA VAL A 10 9.21 -8.99 18.01
C VAL A 10 8.69 -10.10 17.10
N SER A 11 7.68 -9.77 16.29
CA SER A 11 7.04 -10.71 15.39
C SER A 11 8.10 -11.21 14.42
N LYS A 12 8.12 -12.52 14.20
CA LYS A 12 9.00 -13.14 13.20
C LYS A 12 8.68 -12.52 11.84
N TRP A 13 9.71 -12.22 11.05
CA TRP A 13 9.56 -11.70 9.69
C TRP A 13 8.63 -12.60 8.86
N PRO A 14 7.76 -12.02 7.99
CA PRO A 14 6.82 -12.82 7.19
C PRO A 14 7.54 -13.87 6.33
N GLU A 15 6.95 -15.06 6.26
CA GLU A 15 7.52 -16.18 5.51
C GLU A 15 7.22 -16.02 4.02
N SER A 16 8.24 -16.20 3.18
CA SER A 16 8.10 -16.05 1.72
C SER A 16 7.46 -14.73 1.30
N LEU A 17 7.81 -13.62 1.97
CA LEU A 17 7.29 -12.28 1.67
C LEU A 17 7.52 -11.93 0.19
N LYS A 18 6.43 -11.67 -0.53
CA LYS A 18 6.46 -11.30 -1.95
C LYS A 18 6.32 -9.77 -2.08
N ILE A 19 7.31 -9.10 -2.62
CA ILE A 19 7.39 -7.64 -2.75
C ILE A 19 7.90 -7.27 -4.14
N VAL A 20 7.62 -6.06 -4.60
CA VAL A 20 8.17 -5.53 -5.84
C VAL A 20 9.27 -4.51 -5.53
N ASP A 21 10.39 -4.64 -6.22
CA ASP A 21 11.41 -3.60 -6.29
C ASP A 21 10.88 -2.48 -7.18
N VAL A 22 10.63 -1.30 -6.62
CA VAL A 22 10.02 -0.20 -7.36
C VAL A 22 10.96 0.45 -8.37
N ILE A 23 12.25 0.13 -8.36
CA ILE A 23 13.22 0.63 -9.34
C ILE A 23 13.29 -0.34 -10.52
N GLU A 24 13.57 -1.61 -10.23
CA GLU A 24 13.71 -2.67 -11.23
C GLU A 24 12.37 -3.18 -11.77
N ASN A 25 11.29 -2.92 -11.04
CA ASN A 25 9.94 -3.44 -11.27
C ASN A 25 9.83 -4.96 -11.17
N CYS A 26 10.80 -5.64 -10.53
CA CYS A 26 10.79 -7.09 -10.42
C CYS A 26 10.76 -7.51 -8.95
N ASN A 27 10.44 -8.78 -8.70
CA ASN A 27 10.69 -9.37 -7.39
C ASN A 27 12.20 -9.30 -7.09
N PRO A 28 12.65 -8.72 -5.95
CA PRO A 28 14.06 -8.60 -5.66
C PRO A 28 14.74 -9.97 -5.56
N SER A 29 15.93 -10.08 -6.15
CA SER A 29 16.82 -11.23 -5.96
C SER A 29 17.56 -11.21 -4.61
N THR A 30 17.50 -10.09 -3.89
CA THR A 30 18.22 -9.89 -2.62
C THR A 30 17.43 -10.42 -1.41
N THR A 31 18.15 -11.05 -0.48
CA THR A 31 17.61 -11.57 0.77
C THR A 31 17.44 -10.49 1.85
N ARG A 32 17.98 -9.29 1.65
CA ARG A 32 18.03 -8.24 2.68
C ARG A 32 17.13 -7.06 2.34
N VAL A 33 15.88 -7.15 2.77
CA VAL A 33 14.88 -6.09 2.69
C VAL A 33 14.98 -5.24 3.96
N LEU A 34 15.39 -3.98 3.85
CA LEU A 34 15.56 -3.08 5.01
C LEU A 34 14.23 -2.46 5.49
N GLY A 35 13.20 -2.52 4.67
CA GLY A 35 11.87 -1.99 4.93
C GLY A 35 11.05 -1.99 3.64
N PHE A 36 9.74 -2.00 3.76
CA PHE A 36 8.83 -1.95 2.62
C PHE A 36 7.58 -1.15 2.99
N ILE A 37 6.94 -0.58 1.98
CA ILE A 37 5.64 0.06 2.10
C ILE A 37 4.57 -0.96 1.70
N ALA A 38 3.43 -0.99 2.38
CA ALA A 38 2.27 -1.78 1.98
C ALA A 38 1.25 -0.92 1.22
N LEU A 39 0.52 -1.53 0.28
CA LEU A 39 -0.62 -0.90 -0.38
C LEU A 39 -1.93 -1.58 0.03
N SER A 40 -2.88 -0.78 0.52
CA SER A 40 -4.26 -1.17 0.80
C SER A 40 -5.22 -0.39 -0.11
N TYR A 41 -6.02 -1.11 -0.88
CA TYR A 41 -6.92 -0.55 -1.89
C TYR A 41 -8.00 -1.56 -2.28
N VAL A 42 -9.07 -1.10 -2.92
CA VAL A 42 -10.09 -1.94 -3.54
C VAL A 42 -9.68 -2.27 -4.98
N SER A 43 -9.58 -3.55 -5.31
CA SER A 43 -9.18 -4.05 -6.64
C SER A 43 -10.28 -3.93 -7.71
N GLY A 44 -11.54 -4.01 -7.31
CA GLY A 44 -12.68 -3.99 -8.24
C GLY A 44 -12.81 -5.27 -9.09
N GLY A 45 -12.86 -6.44 -8.44
CA GLY A 45 -13.44 -7.72 -8.91
C GLY A 45 -12.94 -8.41 -10.20
N ASN A 46 -12.44 -7.70 -11.21
CA ASN A 46 -12.19 -8.22 -12.56
C ASN A 46 -10.82 -7.84 -13.14
N GLN A 47 -9.93 -7.25 -12.35
CA GLN A 47 -8.59 -6.89 -12.84
C GLN A 47 -7.60 -8.03 -12.57
N GLU A 48 -7.17 -8.71 -13.64
CA GLU A 48 -6.03 -9.62 -13.58
C GLU A 48 -4.76 -8.79 -13.45
N VAL A 49 -4.25 -8.72 -12.23
CA VAL A 49 -2.98 -8.10 -11.90
C VAL A 49 -1.99 -9.23 -11.64
N GLU A 50 -1.43 -9.77 -12.72
CA GLU A 50 -0.44 -10.83 -12.61
C GLU A 50 0.95 -10.30 -12.93
N LEU A 51 1.93 -10.78 -12.18
CA LEU A 51 3.31 -10.67 -12.61
C LEU A 51 3.53 -11.64 -13.78
N PRO A 52 4.09 -11.18 -14.91
CA PRO A 52 4.52 -12.08 -15.95
C PRO A 52 5.51 -13.12 -15.41
N LEU A 53 5.65 -14.26 -16.10
CA LEU A 53 6.62 -15.32 -15.78
C LEU A 53 8.07 -14.82 -15.59
N SER A 54 8.40 -13.65 -16.13
CA SER A 54 9.69 -12.97 -15.91
C SER A 54 9.90 -12.47 -14.46
N GLY A 55 8.85 -12.44 -13.64
CA GLY A 55 8.87 -11.86 -12.29
C GLY A 55 8.93 -10.33 -12.27
N CYS A 56 8.74 -9.69 -13.43
CA CYS A 56 8.87 -8.25 -13.63
C CYS A 56 7.54 -7.61 -14.05
N LEU A 57 7.07 -6.68 -13.23
CA LEU A 57 5.89 -5.86 -13.42
C LEU A 57 6.03 -4.95 -14.64
N LEU A 58 5.15 -5.12 -15.62
CA LEU A 58 4.97 -4.12 -16.68
C LEU A 58 4.12 -2.97 -16.14
N ARG A 59 4.75 -1.86 -15.70
CA ARG A 59 4.04 -0.73 -15.07
C ARG A 59 2.81 -0.25 -15.85
N ALA A 60 2.94 -0.13 -17.17
CA ALA A 60 1.89 0.40 -18.04
C ALA A 60 0.64 -0.49 -18.11
N SER A 61 0.75 -1.78 -17.78
CA SER A 61 -0.39 -2.71 -17.75
C SER A 61 -1.08 -2.78 -16.39
N GLN A 62 -0.55 -2.09 -15.37
CA GLN A 62 -1.11 -2.15 -14.02
C GLN A 62 -2.22 -1.12 -13.84
N PRO A 63 -3.18 -1.38 -12.94
CA PRO A 63 -4.13 -0.37 -12.52
C PRO A 63 -3.44 0.88 -12.00
N LYS A 64 -4.08 2.03 -12.23
CA LYS A 64 -3.50 3.35 -11.91
C LYS A 64 -3.12 3.49 -10.44
N THR A 65 -3.90 2.89 -9.53
CA THR A 65 -3.58 2.89 -8.09
C THR A 65 -2.26 2.20 -7.79
N ILE A 66 -1.93 1.09 -8.47
CA ILE A 66 -0.64 0.41 -8.30
C ILE A 66 0.48 1.25 -8.93
N GLN A 67 0.26 1.84 -10.10
CA GLN A 67 1.25 2.73 -10.73
C GLN A 67 1.60 3.91 -9.81
N ASP A 68 0.58 4.56 -9.23
CA ASP A 68 0.78 5.65 -8.30
C ASP A 68 1.44 5.18 -6.99
N ALA A 69 1.14 3.97 -6.52
CA ALA A 69 1.79 3.41 -5.34
C ALA A 69 3.29 3.18 -5.55
N LEU A 70 3.72 2.76 -6.75
CA LEU A 70 5.14 2.65 -7.10
C LEU A 70 5.84 4.02 -7.03
N ILE A 71 5.20 5.05 -7.60
CA ILE A 71 5.73 6.43 -7.58
C ILE A 71 5.79 6.95 -6.15
N ALA A 72 4.73 6.74 -5.36
CA ALA A 72 4.68 7.17 -3.98
C ALA A 72 5.78 6.49 -3.16
N CYS A 73 5.95 5.18 -3.31
CA CYS A 73 6.97 4.40 -2.60
C CYS A 73 8.38 4.95 -2.83
N ASP A 74 8.73 5.20 -4.10
CA ASP A 74 10.00 5.81 -4.49
C ASP A 74 10.16 7.22 -3.89
N LYS A 75 9.11 8.05 -3.95
CA LYS A 75 9.11 9.40 -3.35
C LYS A 75 9.20 9.40 -1.83
N PHE A 76 8.73 8.36 -1.15
CA PHE A 76 8.92 8.16 0.29
C PHE A 76 10.35 7.67 0.64
N GLY A 77 11.20 7.40 -0.36
CA GLY A 77 12.56 6.91 -0.17
C GLY A 77 12.64 5.41 0.08
N TYR A 78 11.59 4.66 -0.24
CA TYR A 78 11.56 3.20 -0.10
C TYR A 78 11.70 2.52 -1.46
N ARG A 79 12.43 1.41 -1.45
CA ARG A 79 12.68 0.61 -2.65
C ARG A 79 11.66 -0.51 -2.86
N TYR A 80 10.96 -0.90 -1.81
CA TYR A 80 10.15 -2.11 -1.82
C TYR A 80 8.70 -1.80 -1.49
N LEU A 81 7.80 -2.29 -2.35
CA LEU A 81 6.37 -2.18 -2.18
C LEU A 81 5.75 -3.57 -2.09
N TRP A 82 4.86 -3.78 -1.12
CA TRP A 82 4.00 -4.94 -1.03
C TRP A 82 2.62 -4.62 -1.60
N VAL A 83 2.16 -5.46 -2.54
CA VAL A 83 0.83 -5.36 -3.18
C VAL A 83 0.21 -6.75 -3.18
N HIS A 84 -0.85 -6.94 -2.41
CA HIS A 84 -1.46 -8.26 -2.20
C HIS A 84 -1.93 -8.92 -3.51
N GLN A 85 -2.48 -8.14 -4.44
CA GLN A 85 -3.07 -8.67 -5.67
C GLN A 85 -2.05 -9.18 -6.69
N LEU A 86 -0.78 -8.75 -6.63
CA LEU A 86 0.27 -9.27 -7.53
C LEU A 86 0.61 -10.73 -7.29
N TYR A 87 0.18 -11.26 -6.15
CA TYR A 87 0.77 -12.45 -5.55
C TYR A 87 -0.23 -13.40 -4.90
N ILE A 88 -1.47 -12.95 -4.75
CA ILE A 88 -2.62 -13.74 -4.30
C ILE A 88 -3.59 -13.74 -5.48
N ASN A 89 -3.77 -14.90 -6.10
CA ASN A 89 -4.72 -15.06 -7.19
C ASN A 89 -6.14 -15.07 -6.63
N GLN A 90 -6.84 -13.94 -6.74
CA GLN A 90 -8.21 -13.79 -6.22
C GLN A 90 -9.25 -14.67 -6.94
N LYS A 91 -8.92 -15.26 -8.10
CA LYS A 91 -9.82 -16.18 -8.81
C LYS A 91 -9.69 -17.63 -8.34
N TYR A 92 -8.53 -18.00 -7.81
CA TYR A 92 -8.20 -19.38 -7.46
C TYR A 92 -7.55 -19.41 -6.07
N GLU A 93 -8.36 -19.18 -5.03
CA GLU A 93 -7.92 -19.16 -3.63
C GLU A 93 -7.31 -20.48 -3.11
N ASP A 94 -7.28 -21.53 -3.94
CA ASP A 94 -6.79 -22.87 -3.58
C ASP A 94 -5.27 -23.06 -3.72
N GLU A 95 -4.52 -22.08 -4.22
CA GLU A 95 -3.06 -22.20 -4.25
C GLU A 95 -2.45 -22.07 -2.85
N LEU A 96 -1.66 -23.08 -2.44
CA LEU A 96 -0.98 -23.16 -1.14
C LEU A 96 -0.13 -21.90 -0.83
N GLN A 97 0.44 -21.28 -1.85
CA GLN A 97 1.23 -20.05 -1.74
C GLN A 97 0.38 -18.82 -1.40
N ASP A 98 -0.86 -18.77 -1.90
CA ASP A 98 -1.79 -17.67 -1.67
C ASP A 98 -2.31 -17.71 -0.24
N GLN A 99 -2.66 -18.91 0.23
CA GLN A 99 -3.04 -19.15 1.63
C GLN A 99 -1.92 -18.76 2.60
N ILE A 100 -0.65 -18.99 2.25
CA ILE A 100 0.48 -18.54 3.07
C ILE A 100 0.50 -17.01 3.18
N GLN A 101 0.26 -16.26 2.10
CA GLN A 101 0.23 -14.79 2.15
C GLN A 101 -1.00 -14.26 2.92
N ILE A 102 -2.18 -14.84 2.67
CA ILE A 102 -3.43 -14.44 3.33
C ILE A 102 -3.34 -14.63 4.84
N ASN A 103 -2.84 -15.80 5.29
CA ASN A 103 -2.76 -16.14 6.71
C ASN A 103 -1.73 -15.32 7.51
N GLN A 104 -0.91 -14.51 6.84
CA GLN A 104 0.07 -13.63 7.48
C GLN A 104 -0.10 -12.16 7.10
N MET A 105 -1.24 -11.79 6.50
CA MET A 105 -1.50 -10.43 6.04
C MET A 105 -1.47 -9.40 7.18
N ASP A 106 -1.93 -9.80 8.36
CA ASP A 106 -1.80 -9.07 9.62
C ASP A 106 -0.34 -8.81 9.96
N ARG A 107 0.52 -9.83 9.87
CA ARG A 107 1.96 -9.72 10.11
C ARG A 107 2.65 -8.86 9.07
N ILE A 108 2.30 -8.98 7.80
CA ILE A 108 2.88 -8.16 6.72
C ILE A 108 2.55 -6.70 6.98
N SER A 109 1.29 -6.40 7.31
CA SER A 109 0.85 -5.04 7.63
C SER A 109 1.56 -4.47 8.86
N GLN A 110 1.83 -5.29 9.88
CA GLN A 110 2.57 -4.88 11.09
C GLN A 110 4.06 -4.61 10.83
N HIS A 111 4.69 -5.28 9.87
CA HIS A 111 6.11 -5.07 9.53
C HIS A 111 6.32 -4.02 8.43
N ALA A 112 5.26 -3.61 7.73
CA ALA A 112 5.34 -2.52 6.78
C ALA A 112 5.76 -1.24 7.51
N THR A 113 6.65 -0.47 6.91
CA THR A 113 7.09 0.80 7.52
C THR A 113 5.97 1.82 7.53
N CYS A 114 5.15 1.83 6.49
CA CYS A 114 3.86 2.48 6.46
C CYS A 114 2.96 1.80 5.42
N THR A 115 1.67 2.13 5.46
CA THR A 115 0.67 1.62 4.51
C THR A 115 0.07 2.78 3.73
N LEU A 116 0.20 2.74 2.41
CA LEU A 116 -0.54 3.60 1.50
C LEU A 116 -1.97 3.09 1.43
N VAL A 117 -2.93 3.96 1.71
CA VAL A 117 -4.36 3.62 1.65
C VAL A 117 -4.99 4.40 0.51
N ALA A 118 -5.47 3.69 -0.52
CA ALA A 118 -6.32 4.26 -1.55
C ALA A 118 -7.76 4.32 -1.02
N MET A 119 -8.33 5.52 -0.90
CA MET A 119 -9.67 5.74 -0.34
C MET A 119 -10.80 5.60 -1.38
N ASP A 120 -10.55 4.93 -2.51
CA ASP A 120 -11.59 4.60 -3.49
C ASP A 120 -12.22 3.24 -3.13
N ASP A 121 -13.54 3.17 -3.17
CA ASP A 121 -14.34 1.99 -2.83
C ASP A 121 -14.82 1.19 -4.05
N HIS A 122 -14.52 1.63 -5.27
CA HIS A 122 -15.04 1.01 -6.50
C HIS A 122 -14.02 0.14 -7.23
N ASP A 123 -12.88 0.70 -7.62
CA ASP A 123 -11.85 -0.03 -8.38
C ASP A 123 -10.43 0.54 -8.19
N SER A 124 -9.46 -0.11 -8.81
CA SER A 124 -8.05 0.28 -8.71
C SER A 124 -7.54 1.16 -9.87
N ASN A 125 -8.44 1.71 -10.68
CA ASN A 125 -8.11 2.59 -11.81
C ASN A 125 -8.14 4.09 -11.48
N HIS A 126 -8.59 4.46 -10.28
CA HIS A 126 -8.68 5.87 -9.90
C HIS A 126 -7.30 6.54 -9.74
N GLY A 127 -6.36 5.83 -9.10
CA GLY A 127 -5.07 6.39 -8.70
C GLY A 127 -5.06 6.92 -7.26
N LEU A 128 -3.90 7.36 -6.80
CA LEU A 128 -3.70 7.94 -5.48
C LEU A 128 -3.73 9.48 -5.56
N SER A 129 -4.64 10.07 -4.78
CA SER A 129 -4.73 11.52 -4.59
C SER A 129 -3.43 12.11 -4.03
N GLY A 130 -2.88 13.09 -4.74
CA GLY A 130 -1.60 13.73 -4.46
C GLY A 130 -0.39 13.08 -5.13
N VAL A 131 -0.58 12.01 -5.92
CA VAL A 131 0.49 11.39 -6.71
C VAL A 131 0.36 11.80 -8.19
N THR A 132 -0.57 11.21 -8.93
CA THR A 132 -0.94 11.65 -10.29
C THR A 132 -2.37 12.19 -10.36
N VAL A 133 -3.18 11.93 -9.34
CA VAL A 133 -4.53 12.51 -9.18
C VAL A 133 -4.42 13.74 -8.27
N PRO A 134 -5.01 14.89 -8.62
CA PRO A 134 -5.04 16.05 -7.72
C PRO A 134 -5.75 15.74 -6.40
N ARG A 135 -5.27 16.30 -5.28
CA ARG A 135 -6.01 16.24 -4.02
C ARG A 135 -7.22 17.19 -4.10
N SER A 136 -8.42 16.68 -3.86
CA SER A 136 -9.63 17.49 -3.69
C SER A 136 -9.73 18.00 -2.26
N TRP A 137 -8.79 18.87 -1.85
CA TRP A 137 -8.89 19.52 -0.54
C TRP A 137 -9.76 20.78 -0.63
N LYS A 138 -10.72 20.91 0.30
CA LYS A 138 -11.59 22.08 0.40
C LYS A 138 -11.42 22.73 1.77
N LEU A 139 -10.95 23.98 1.77
CA LEU A 139 -10.95 24.82 2.96
C LEU A 139 -12.40 25.03 3.42
N THR A 140 -12.66 24.70 4.68
CA THR A 140 -13.91 24.90 5.39
C THR A 140 -13.61 25.78 6.58
N VAL A 141 -14.24 26.93 6.65
CA VAL A 141 -14.11 27.90 7.74
C VAL A 141 -15.46 28.01 8.45
N ILE A 142 -15.47 27.83 9.76
CA ILE A 142 -16.66 27.87 10.60
C ILE A 142 -16.45 28.97 11.65
N HIS A 143 -17.42 29.88 11.74
CA HIS A 143 -17.44 30.93 12.76
C HIS A 143 -18.40 30.53 13.89
N ILE A 144 -17.91 30.51 15.13
CA ILE A 144 -18.71 30.28 16.32
C ILE A 144 -18.46 31.45 17.29
N GLY A 145 -19.35 32.43 17.27
CA GLY A 145 -19.12 33.70 17.97
C GLY A 145 -17.89 34.42 17.41
N GLU A 146 -16.93 34.74 18.28
CA GLU A 146 -15.64 35.34 17.89
C GLU A 146 -14.56 34.30 17.49
N MET A 147 -14.85 33.00 17.65
CA MET A 147 -13.92 31.94 17.31
C MET A 147 -14.04 31.54 15.84
N VAL A 148 -12.88 31.31 15.20
CA VAL A 148 -12.77 30.82 13.82
C VAL A 148 -12.11 29.45 13.84
N PHE A 149 -12.81 28.45 13.31
CA PHE A 149 -12.28 27.12 13.08
C PHE A 149 -12.07 26.93 11.58
N TYR A 150 -10.93 26.39 11.19
CA TYR A 150 -10.68 26.01 9.82
C TYR A 150 -9.97 24.67 9.76
N ASN A 151 -10.22 23.89 8.71
CA ASN A 151 -9.40 22.71 8.46
C ASN A 151 -8.07 23.15 7.85
N GLN A 152 -6.99 22.48 8.23
CA GLN A 152 -5.68 22.67 7.62
C GLN A 152 -5.54 21.75 6.40
N GLU A 153 -4.80 22.18 5.38
CA GLU A 153 -4.40 21.29 4.30
C GLU A 153 -3.57 20.12 4.89
N PRO A 154 -3.91 18.86 4.60
CA PRO A 154 -3.11 17.73 5.04
C PRO A 154 -1.73 17.82 4.37
N ASN A 155 -0.73 18.25 5.13
CA ASN A 155 0.65 18.30 4.68
C ASN A 155 1.27 16.91 4.83
N LEU A 156 1.90 16.40 3.77
CA LEU A 156 2.64 15.14 3.80
C LEU A 156 3.71 15.11 4.91
N SER A 157 4.28 16.24 5.28
CA SER A 157 5.25 16.35 6.38
C SER A 157 4.65 16.16 7.78
N LEU A 158 3.33 16.15 7.92
CA LEU A 158 2.63 15.84 9.18
C LEU A 158 2.26 14.34 9.27
N CYS A 159 2.38 13.60 8.16
CA CYS A 159 2.05 12.18 8.08
C CYS A 159 3.26 11.25 8.23
N MET A 160 4.47 11.80 8.30
CA MET A 160 5.74 11.11 8.57
C MET A 160 6.25 11.53 9.95
#